data_AF-A0A7W5BXV9-F1
#
_entry.id   AF-A0A7W5BXV9-F1
#
_cell.length_a   1.000
_cell.length_b   1.000
_cell.length_c   1.000
_cell.angle_alpha   90.00
_cell.angle_beta   90.00
_cell.angle_gamma   90.00
#
_symmetry.space_group_name_H-M   'P 1'
#
loop_
_entity.id
_entity.type
_entity.pdbx_description
1 polymer ?
#
loop_
_entity_poly.entity_id
_entity_poly.type
_entity_poly.pdbx_seq_one_letter_code
_entity_poly.pdbx_strand_id
1 'polypeptide(L)' 'MTIGIQLITGWQHVHADWWQDDQGNHIHRVDIDDDALYHCHLAGSPLPWNAVAGSLDEAMAVVEGTAPQTGRNGDR' A
#
# COMPACT_ATOMS: atom_id res chain seq x y z
N MET A 1 5.62 24.55 -9.06
CA MET A 1 5.17 24.24 -7.69
C MET A 1 5.12 22.74 -7.59
N THR A 2 6.15 22.12 -7.02
CA THR A 2 6.21 20.67 -6.86
C THR A 2 5.75 20.39 -5.43
N ILE A 3 4.52 19.90 -5.29
CA ILE A 3 4.01 19.43 -4.00
C ILE A 3 4.72 18.09 -3.76
N GLY A 4 5.93 18.16 -3.22
CA GLY A 4 6.67 16.98 -2.77
C GLY A 4 6.03 16.45 -1.51
N ILE A 5 4.93 15.71 -1.66
CA ILE A 5 4.49 14.78 -0.63
C ILE A 5 5.67 13.83 -0.46
N GLN A 6 6.33 13.89 0.70
CA GLN A 6 7.34 12.90 1.06
C GLN A 6 6.60 11.59 1.25
N LEU A 7 6.35 10.89 0.15
CA LEU A 7 5.91 9.52 0.17
C LEU A 7 6.94 8.75 1.00
N ILE A 8 6.45 8.11 2.04
CA ILE A 8 7.17 7.18 2.91
C ILE A 8 8.05 6.30 2.01
N THR A 9 9.31 6.10 2.41
CA THR A 9 10.49 5.67 1.63
C THR A 9 10.42 4.33 0.84
N GLY A 10 9.24 3.79 0.55
CA GLY A 10 9.05 2.61 -0.30
C GLY A 10 7.94 2.76 -1.36
N TRP A 11 7.03 3.73 -1.23
CA TRP A 11 5.84 3.79 -2.08
C TRP A 11 5.98 4.78 -3.24
N GLN A 12 5.77 4.27 -4.46
CA GLN A 12 5.73 5.07 -5.68
C GLN A 12 4.29 5.26 -6.13
N HIS A 13 3.91 6.52 -6.37
CA HIS A 13 2.65 6.83 -7.06
C HIS A 13 2.85 6.58 -8.56
N VAL A 14 2.31 5.48 -9.07
CA VAL A 14 2.55 5.01 -10.44
C VAL A 14 1.58 5.64 -11.43
N HIS A 15 0.33 5.83 -11.03
CA HIS A 15 -0.72 6.43 -11.87
C HIS A 15 -1.84 7.01 -11.00
N ALA A 16 -2.66 7.92 -11.55
CA ALA A 16 -3.82 8.61 -10.95
C ALA A 16 -4.20 8.19 -9.52
N ASP A 17 -4.69 6.96 -9.36
CA ASP A 17 -5.21 6.39 -8.10
C ASP A 17 -4.50 5.09 -7.70
N TRP A 18 -3.23 4.91 -8.06
CA TRP A 18 -2.49 3.66 -7.90
C TRP A 18 -1.06 3.85 -7.37
N TRP A 19 -0.76 3.16 -6.26
CA TRP A 19 0.56 3.13 -5.63
C TRP A 19 1.13 1.72 -5.63
N GLN A 20 2.46 1.62 -5.75
CA GLN A 20 3.21 0.38 -5.70
C GLN A 20 4.47 0.55 -4.85
N ASP A 21 4.82 -0.47 -4.06
CA ASP A 21 6.11 -0.53 -3.37
C ASP A 21 7.14 -1.43 -4.08
N ASP A 22 8.35 -1.46 -3.55
CA ASP A 22 9.47 -2.26 -4.09
C ASP A 22 9.28 -3.77 -3.90
N GLN A 23 8.33 -4.19 -3.05
CA GLN A 23 7.94 -5.59 -2.84
C GLN A 23 6.86 -6.06 -3.81
N GLY A 24 6.29 -5.14 -4.60
CA GLY A 24 5.24 -5.42 -5.57
C GLY A 24 3.84 -5.39 -4.99
N ASN A 25 3.66 -4.85 -3.78
CA ASN A 25 2.34 -4.61 -3.20
C ASN A 25 1.70 -3.39 -3.88
N HIS A 26 0.38 -3.41 -3.98
CA HIS A 26 -0.41 -2.40 -4.70
C HIS A 26 -1.51 -1.82 -3.82
N ILE A 27 -1.74 -0.51 -3.97
CA ILE A 27 -2.89 0.18 -3.39
C ILE A 27 -3.63 0.88 -4.52
N HIS A 28 -4.93 0.61 -4.66
CA HIS A 28 -5.83 1.25 -5.62
C HIS A 28 -6.86 2.11 -4.91
N ARG A 29 -6.87 3.42 -5.17
CA ARG A 29 -7.95 4.30 -4.78
C ARG A 29 -9.13 4.16 -5.75
N VAL A 30 -10.32 4.07 -5.19
CA VAL A 30 -11.59 3.91 -5.90
C VAL A 30 -12.58 4.86 -5.26
N ASP A 31 -13.12 5.78 -6.05
CA ASP A 31 -14.21 6.66 -5.61
C ASP A 31 -15.55 5.94 -5.78
N ILE A 32 -16.30 5.80 -4.69
CA ILE A 32 -17.63 5.18 -4.65
C ILE A 32 -18.54 6.07 -3.80
N ASP A 33 -19.64 6.54 -4.37
CA ASP A 33 -20.68 7.30 -3.66
C ASP A 33 -20.11 8.47 -2.82
N ASP A 34 -19.22 9.27 -3.43
CA ASP A 34 -18.50 10.39 -2.82
C ASP A 34 -17.45 10.02 -1.75
N ASP A 35 -17.27 8.73 -1.45
CA ASP A 35 -16.23 8.22 -0.55
C ASP A 35 -15.04 7.65 -1.34
N ALA A 36 -13.82 7.93 -0.86
CA ALA A 36 -12.59 7.37 -1.41
C ALA A 36 -12.17 6.12 -0.64
N LEU A 37 -12.21 4.95 -1.29
CA LEU A 37 -11.75 3.68 -0.73
C LEU A 37 -10.42 3.27 -1.34
N TYR A 38 -9.57 2.62 -0.54
CA TYR A 38 -8.24 2.17 -0.94
C TYR A 38 -8.17 0.65 -0.84
N HIS A 39 -8.20 -0.03 -1.98
CA HIS A 39 -8.07 -1.47 -2.07
C HIS A 39 -6.58 -1.87 -2.08
N CYS A 40 -6.19 -2.70 -1.12
CA CYS A 40 -4.80 -3.17 -0.98
C CYS A 40 -4.66 -4.59 -1.54
N HIS A 41 -3.55 -4.83 -2.24
CA HIS A 41 -3.15 -6.14 -2.72
C HIS A 41 -1.69 -6.41 -2.37
N LEU A 42 -1.43 -7.56 -1.77
CA LEU A 42 -0.06 -8.00 -1.45
C LEU A 42 0.45 -8.89 -2.56
N ALA A 43 1.71 -8.69 -2.93
CA ALA A 43 2.37 -9.51 -3.91
C ALA A 43 2.27 -11.00 -3.52
N GLY A 44 1.79 -11.83 -4.45
CA GLY A 44 1.68 -13.28 -4.26
C GLY A 44 0.41 -13.75 -3.52
N SER A 45 -0.48 -12.85 -3.12
CA SER A 45 -1.80 -13.25 -2.60
C SER A 45 -2.78 -13.59 -3.73
N PRO A 46 -3.69 -14.56 -3.54
CA PRO A 46 -4.77 -14.80 -4.50
C PRO A 46 -5.77 -13.64 -4.49
N LEU A 47 -6.43 -13.39 -5.62
CA LEU A 47 -7.57 -12.47 -5.70
C LEU A 47 -8.81 -13.03 -4.96
N PRO A 48 -9.77 -12.18 -4.52
CA PRO A 48 -9.82 -10.72 -4.63
C PRO A 48 -8.99 -10.00 -3.54
N TRP A 49 -8.93 -8.66 -3.60
CA TRP A 49 -8.12 -7.75 -2.75
C TRP A 49 -7.97 -8.19 -1.29
N ASN A 50 -6.79 -7.97 -0.71
CA ASN A 50 -6.48 -8.44 0.64
C ASN A 50 -7.15 -7.58 1.73
N ALA A 51 -7.33 -6.29 1.47
CA ALA A 51 -7.91 -5.36 2.40
C ALA A 51 -8.49 -4.13 1.69
N VAL A 52 -9.31 -3.37 2.41
CA VAL A 52 -9.84 -2.07 2.00
C VAL A 52 -9.64 -1.10 3.16
N ALA A 53 -9.22 0.13 2.86
CA ALA A 53 -8.99 1.21 3.81
C ALA A 53 -9.73 2.49 3.38
N GLY A 54 -10.03 3.38 4.33
CA GLY A 54 -10.69 4.66 4.05
C GLY A 54 -9.71 5.80 3.75
N SER A 55 -8.41 5.56 3.90
CA SER A 55 -7.35 6.54 3.62
C SER A 55 -6.08 5.89 3.08
N LEU A 56 -5.26 6.68 2.40
CA LEU A 56 -3.98 6.21 1.87
C LEU A 56 -3.02 5.78 2.98
N ASP A 57 -2.96 6.55 4.08
CA ASP A 57 -2.09 6.24 5.22
C ASP A 57 -2.49 4.91 5.89
N GLU A 58 -3.79 4.67 6.05
CA GLU A 58 -4.31 3.39 6.55
C GLU A 58 -3.99 2.24 5.58
N ALA A 59 -4.13 2.46 4.28
CA ALA A 59 -3.80 1.46 3.26
C ALA A 59 -2.32 1.07 3.29
N MET A 60 -1.42 2.05 3.44
CA MET A 60 0.03 1.82 3.58
C MET A 60 0.33 1.05 4.88
N ALA A 61 -0.27 1.43 6.00
CA ALA A 61 -0.09 0.73 7.28
C ALA A 61 -0.57 -0.73 7.22
N VAL A 62 -1.66 -1.02 6.50
CA VAL A 62 -2.17 -2.38 6.30
C VAL A 62 -1.16 -3.22 5.51
N VAL A 63 -0.58 -2.68 4.45
CA VAL A 63 0.41 -3.39 3.64
C VAL A 63 1.72 -3.59 4.41
N GLU A 64 2.22 -2.55 5.09
CA GLU A 64 3.45 -2.61 5.86
C GLU A 64 3.34 -3.55 7.07
N GLY A 65 2.17 -3.60 7.72
CA GLY A 65 1.89 -4.50 8.83
C GLY A 65 1.69 -5.96 8.43
N THR A 66 1.51 -6.25 7.13
CA THR A 66 1.32 -7.61 6.58
C THR A 66 2.55 -8.16 5.85
N ALA A 67 3.55 -7.32 5.56
CA ALA A 67 4.85 -7.78 5.09
C ALA A 67 5.46 -8.73 6.15
N PRO A 68 5.86 -9.98 5.78
CA PRO A 68 6.56 -10.84 6.70
C PRO A 68 7.83 -10.10 7.15
N GLN A 69 7.96 -9.85 8.44
CA GLN A 69 9.18 -9.30 9.07
C GLN A 69 10.37 -10.16 8.66
N THR A 70 11.02 -9.83 7.55
CA THR A 70 12.21 -10.50 7.07
C THR A 70 13.40 -9.82 7.71
N GLY A 71 13.69 -10.25 8.95
CA GLY A 71 15.03 -10.20 9.52
C GLY A 71 15.22 -9.35 10.77
N ARG A 72 15.01 -9.95 11.96
CA ARG A 72 16.02 -9.90 13.04
C ARG A 72 15.75 -10.95 14.12
N ASN A 73 16.48 -12.05 14.05
CA ASN A 73 17.27 -12.68 15.11
C ASN A 73 17.93 -13.89 14.44
N GLY A 74 19.23 -13.89 14.15
CA GLY A 74 20.28 -13.59 15.10
C GLY A 74 20.58 -14.87 15.87
N ASP A 75 21.31 -15.77 15.21
CA ASP A 75 22.08 -16.84 15.84
C ASP A 75 23.02 -16.21 16.88
N ARG A 76 22.78 -16.47 18.17
CA ARG A 76 23.77 -16.77 19.23
C ARG A 76 23.12 -16.90 20.60
#